data_AF-M7BEQ7-F1
#
_entry.id   AF-M7BEQ7-F1
#
_cell.length_a   1.000
_cell.length_b   1.000
_cell.length_c   1.000
_cell.angle_alpha   90.00
_cell.angle_beta   90.00
_cell.angle_gamma   90.00
#
_symmetry.space_group_name_H-M   'P 1'
#
loop_
_entity.id
_entity.type
_entity.pdbx_description
1 polymer ?
#
loop_
_entity_poly.entity_id
_entity_poly.type
_entity_poly.pdbx_seq_one_letter_code
_entity_poly.pdbx_strand_id
1 'polypeptide(L)'
;MDLKCALEECSMALNLFLNNKFSEALELLRQWSKDSMYHALGYSTILVMQAAMTFEPQDIQMGISTMKEALHTCQRECHQVLQMTQGNKKKNETYHQFEGGVKLGIGAFNLNLGLHQLREGASGTSLRAILCTFTLLVYHTYVSLILGIGEANLQEAEILLEPYLQKFPNGSIILFYDARIDILKGNFEKAIYVFQKAAILCMLPDEDVKTTGEDIVSLFRQVDGLRQRIAGKSIPTEKLAVRKARRYTGAQPVKLILPALEMMYVWNGFAIVGRRADLTESLLITIEKEETALQNQTSRTEYFIDDLCLLQLLKGLCLKHLGRLLQAELCFNQVIQSEKQIKYDNYLVPFTLYELGLLYKQQDQREKAIRYIETAKNNYKEYSMESRLHFRIHAALDSLKVTPASTP
;
A
#
# COMPACT_ATOMS: atom_id res chain seq x y z
N MET A 1 -8.79 22.08 31.09
CA MET A 1 -7.91 20.99 31.54
C MET A 1 -6.49 21.52 31.63
N ASP A 2 -5.73 21.18 32.66
CA ASP A 2 -4.32 21.58 32.77
C ASP A 2 -3.40 20.64 31.96
N LEU A 3 -2.16 21.08 31.70
CA LEU A 3 -1.20 20.34 30.88
C LEU A 3 -0.83 18.97 31.46
N LYS A 4 -0.74 18.87 32.79
CA LYS A 4 -0.30 17.64 33.46
C LYS A 4 -1.36 16.56 33.30
N CYS A 5 -2.62 16.89 33.60
CA CYS A 5 -3.76 16.02 33.40
C CYS A 5 -3.87 15.60 31.92
N ALA A 6 -3.66 16.56 31.00
CA ALA A 6 -3.73 16.26 29.58
C ALA A 6 -2.68 15.22 29.11
N LEU A 7 -1.45 15.32 29.63
CA LEU A 7 -0.38 14.37 29.33
C LEU A 7 -0.63 12.99 29.95
N GLU A 8 -1.17 12.95 31.18
CA GLU A 8 -1.52 11.71 31.87
C GLU A 8 -2.64 10.95 31.13
N GLU A 9 -3.74 11.64 30.78
CA GLU A 9 -4.84 11.04 30.01
C GLU A 9 -4.38 10.53 28.64
N CYS A 10 -3.58 11.30 27.92
CA CYS A 10 -3.03 10.87 26.63
C CYS A 10 -2.09 9.66 26.78
N SER A 11 -1.29 9.60 27.84
CA SER A 11 -0.43 8.44 28.13
C SER A 11 -1.26 7.20 28.47
N MET A 12 -2.38 7.36 29.18
CA MET A 12 -3.31 6.26 29.45
C MET A 12 -3.98 5.76 28.18
N ALA A 13 -4.51 6.66 27.35
CA ALA A 13 -5.12 6.32 26.06
C ALA A 13 -4.15 5.55 25.17
N LEU A 14 -2.89 6.00 25.12
CA LEU A 14 -1.87 5.32 24.35
C LEU A 14 -1.57 3.91 24.89
N ASN A 15 -1.52 3.74 26.21
CA ASN A 15 -1.32 2.42 26.82
C ASN A 15 -2.50 1.48 26.50
N LEU A 16 -3.73 1.98 26.56
CA LEU A 16 -4.93 1.25 26.13
C LEU A 16 -4.82 0.83 24.66
N PHE A 17 -4.45 1.75 23.78
CA PHE A 17 -4.25 1.50 22.35
C PHE A 17 -3.20 0.41 22.09
N LEU A 18 -2.02 0.51 22.71
CA LEU A 18 -0.94 -0.47 22.56
C LEU A 18 -1.30 -1.85 23.13
N ASN A 19 -2.31 -1.93 24.02
CA ASN A 19 -2.88 -3.15 24.57
C ASN A 19 -4.22 -3.55 23.93
N ASN A 20 -4.46 -3.15 22.68
CA ASN A 20 -5.63 -3.56 21.88
C ASN A 20 -6.99 -3.03 22.36
N LYS A 21 -7.01 -2.10 23.31
CA LYS A 21 -8.24 -1.46 23.80
C LYS A 21 -8.53 -0.18 23.02
N PHE A 22 -8.72 -0.34 21.71
CA PHE A 22 -8.85 0.76 20.76
C PHE A 22 -10.04 1.68 21.05
N SER A 23 -11.21 1.10 21.35
CA SER A 23 -12.43 1.88 21.65
C SER A 23 -12.26 2.73 22.91
N GLU A 24 -11.74 2.15 23.99
CA GLU A 24 -11.47 2.85 25.25
C GLU A 24 -10.45 3.98 25.05
N ALA A 25 -9.39 3.73 24.26
CA ALA A 25 -8.38 4.73 23.94
C ALA A 25 -8.98 5.92 23.16
N LEU A 26 -9.81 5.65 22.15
CA LEU A 26 -10.44 6.67 21.33
C LEU A 26 -11.47 7.47 22.11
N GLU A 27 -12.29 6.82 22.95
CA GLU A 27 -13.27 7.52 23.79
C GLU A 27 -12.59 8.50 24.75
N LEU A 28 -11.51 8.07 25.42
CA LEU A 28 -10.75 8.91 26.32
C LEU A 28 -10.19 10.15 25.60
N LEU A 29 -9.68 9.97 24.38
CA LEU A 29 -9.08 11.06 23.60
C LEU A 29 -10.11 12.00 22.95
N ARG A 30 -11.27 11.46 22.57
CA ARG A 30 -12.27 12.17 21.76
C ARG A 30 -12.79 13.42 22.47
N GLN A 31 -12.98 13.34 23.79
CA GLN A 31 -13.61 14.40 24.59
C GLN A 31 -12.88 15.75 24.48
N TRP A 32 -11.54 15.73 24.46
CA TRP A 32 -10.71 16.94 24.44
C TRP A 32 -9.99 17.15 23.11
N SER A 33 -10.32 16.37 22.08
CA SER A 33 -9.62 16.40 20.78
C SER A 33 -9.72 17.75 20.05
N LYS A 34 -10.68 18.61 20.43
CA LYS A 34 -10.82 19.98 19.88
C LYS A 34 -10.21 21.07 20.74
N ASP A 35 -9.80 20.75 21.96
CA ASP A 35 -9.46 21.73 23.01
C ASP A 35 -8.07 21.51 23.61
N SER A 36 -7.42 20.39 23.31
CA SER A 36 -6.07 20.08 23.75
C SER A 36 -5.24 19.56 22.59
N MET A 37 -4.09 20.18 22.31
CA MET A 37 -3.15 19.73 21.28
C MET A 37 -2.78 18.24 21.41
N TYR A 38 -2.55 17.76 22.64
CA TYR A 38 -2.15 16.37 22.88
C TYR A 38 -3.27 15.37 22.57
N HIS A 39 -4.51 15.71 22.92
CA HIS A 39 -5.67 14.89 22.61
C HIS A 39 -5.99 14.90 21.12
N ALA A 40 -5.89 16.07 20.49
CA ALA A 40 -6.08 16.23 19.06
C ALA A 40 -5.09 15.35 18.28
N LEU A 41 -3.81 15.42 18.66
CA LEU A 41 -2.74 14.67 18.02
C LEU A 41 -2.84 13.17 18.32
N GLY A 42 -3.10 12.79 19.58
CA GLY A 42 -3.28 11.39 19.97
C GLY A 42 -4.46 10.74 19.25
N TYR A 43 -5.62 11.41 19.25
CA TYR A 43 -6.85 10.92 18.60
C TYR A 43 -6.66 10.75 17.09
N SER A 44 -6.21 11.81 16.42
CA SER A 44 -6.00 11.78 14.96
C SER A 44 -4.94 10.75 14.55
N THR A 45 -3.87 10.58 15.32
CA THR A 45 -2.83 9.61 14.97
C THR A 45 -3.33 8.18 15.12
N ILE A 46 -4.08 7.84 16.17
CA ILE A 46 -4.69 6.50 16.30
C ILE A 46 -5.58 6.19 15.09
N LEU A 47 -6.39 7.16 14.64
CA LEU A 47 -7.25 6.99 13.47
C LEU A 47 -6.47 6.87 12.16
N VAL A 48 -5.38 7.62 12.00
CA VAL A 48 -4.47 7.48 10.85
C VAL A 48 -3.78 6.11 10.85
N MET A 49 -3.35 5.62 12.02
CA MET A 49 -2.79 4.28 12.15
C MET A 49 -3.83 3.23 11.79
N GLN A 50 -5.08 3.38 12.24
CA GLN A 50 -6.18 2.49 11.85
C GLN A 50 -6.37 2.50 10.34
N ALA A 51 -6.46 3.67 9.71
CA ALA A 51 -6.57 3.80 8.26
C ALA A 51 -5.42 3.13 7.51
N ALA A 52 -4.18 3.25 8.02
CA ALA A 52 -3.00 2.63 7.43
C ALA A 52 -3.01 1.09 7.59
N MET A 53 -3.55 0.58 8.69
CA MET A 53 -3.66 -0.87 8.94
C MET A 53 -4.80 -1.51 8.14
N THR A 54 -5.96 -0.84 8.06
CA THR A 54 -7.17 -1.42 7.43
C THR A 54 -7.25 -1.17 5.94
N PHE A 55 -6.66 -0.07 5.45
CA PHE A 55 -6.79 0.40 4.08
C PHE A 55 -8.26 0.54 3.61
N GLU A 56 -9.17 0.79 4.55
CA GLU A 56 -10.58 1.02 4.28
C GLU A 56 -10.81 2.49 3.88
N PRO A 57 -11.59 2.77 2.81
CA PRO A 57 -11.83 4.14 2.37
C PRO A 57 -12.43 5.05 3.45
N GLN A 58 -13.32 4.51 4.29
CA GLN A 58 -13.96 5.26 5.38
C GLN A 58 -12.95 5.65 6.47
N ASP A 59 -12.12 4.70 6.90
CA ASP A 59 -11.07 4.95 7.89
C ASP A 59 -10.05 5.96 7.36
N ILE A 60 -9.67 5.85 6.08
CA ILE A 60 -8.76 6.81 5.42
C ILE A 60 -9.36 8.21 5.40
N GLN A 61 -10.63 8.35 5.00
CA GLN A 61 -11.29 9.66 4.99
C GLN A 61 -11.39 10.26 6.39
N MET A 62 -11.74 9.45 7.39
CA MET A 62 -11.83 9.89 8.78
C MET A 62 -10.46 10.27 9.35
N GLY A 63 -9.41 9.50 9.04
CA GLY A 63 -8.04 9.83 9.41
C GLY A 63 -7.57 11.14 8.81
N ILE A 64 -7.85 11.38 7.52
CA ILE A 64 -7.52 12.65 6.86
C ILE A 64 -8.28 13.83 7.47
N SER A 65 -9.59 13.70 7.73
CA SER A 65 -10.38 14.80 8.28
C SER A 65 -9.92 15.17 9.69
N THR A 66 -9.74 14.17 10.55
CA THR A 66 -9.33 14.38 11.95
C THR A 66 -7.90 14.89 12.06
N MET A 67 -6.99 14.50 11.15
CA MET A 67 -5.64 15.06 11.10
C MET A 67 -5.66 16.55 10.69
N LYS A 68 -6.53 16.96 9.76
CA LYS A 68 -6.71 18.38 9.42
C LYS A 68 -7.25 19.19 10.60
N GLU A 69 -8.22 18.63 11.32
CA GLU A 69 -8.76 19.24 12.55
C GLU A 69 -7.66 19.36 13.63
N ALA A 70 -6.87 18.31 13.83
CA ALA A 70 -5.77 18.33 14.78
C ALA A 70 -4.72 19.39 14.43
N LEU A 71 -4.38 19.54 13.15
CA LEU A 71 -3.48 20.59 12.70
C LEU A 71 -4.02 21.99 13.04
N HIS A 72 -5.31 22.25 12.81
CA HIS A 72 -5.94 23.51 13.19
C HIS A 72 -5.89 23.76 14.70
N THR A 73 -6.18 22.75 15.53
CA THR A 73 -6.07 22.84 16.99
C THR A 73 -4.64 23.16 17.43
N CYS A 74 -3.65 22.46 16.87
CA CYS A 74 -2.22 22.70 17.16
C CYS A 74 -1.83 24.14 16.79
N GLN A 75 -2.20 24.61 15.60
CA GLN A 75 -1.90 25.96 15.14
C GLN A 75 -2.52 27.03 16.04
N ARG A 76 -3.79 26.83 16.45
CA ARG A 76 -4.49 27.75 17.34
C ARG A 76 -3.80 27.86 18.70
N GLU A 77 -3.45 26.74 19.33
CA GLU A 77 -2.74 26.74 20.61
C GLU A 77 -1.33 27.34 20.49
N CYS A 78 -0.59 27.00 19.43
CA CYS A 78 0.72 27.61 19.16
C CYS A 78 0.60 29.13 19.03
N HIS A 79 -0.45 29.62 18.35
CA HIS A 79 -0.70 31.04 18.21
C HIS A 79 -1.05 31.70 19.56
N GLN A 80 -1.83 31.05 20.42
CA GLN A 80 -2.13 31.53 21.77
C GLN A 80 -0.86 31.61 22.63
N VAL A 81 0.00 30.58 22.59
CA VAL A 81 1.31 30.59 23.28
C VAL A 81 2.20 31.72 22.76
N LEU A 82 2.20 31.96 21.44
CA LEU A 82 2.91 33.10 20.83
C LEU A 82 2.36 34.44 21.31
N GLN A 83 1.04 34.59 21.43
CA GLN A 83 0.43 35.80 21.97
C GLN A 83 0.76 36.01 23.46
N MET A 84 0.76 34.94 24.26
CA MET A 84 1.13 35.00 25.68
C MET A 84 2.61 35.36 25.90
N THR A 85 3.50 34.95 24.98
CA THR A 85 4.93 35.27 25.04
C THR A 85 5.28 36.67 24.51
N GLN A 86 4.30 37.44 24.01
CA GLN A 86 4.49 38.81 23.52
C GLN A 86 4.97 39.82 24.58
N GLY A 87 4.94 39.47 25.87
CA GLY A 87 5.56 40.26 26.95
C GLY A 87 7.09 40.23 26.97
N ASN A 88 7.72 39.26 26.29
CA ASN A 88 9.18 39.06 26.22
C ASN A 88 9.73 39.23 24.80
N LYS A 89 9.15 40.17 24.03
CA LYS A 89 9.48 40.45 22.60
C LYS A 89 10.95 40.83 22.32
N LYS A 90 11.80 41.05 23.32
CA LYS A 90 13.21 41.39 23.13
C LYS A 90 14.10 40.28 23.69
N LYS A 91 14.72 39.51 22.77
CA LYS A 91 15.78 38.49 22.95
C LYS A 91 15.32 37.02 23.00
N ASN A 92 14.83 36.47 21.89
CA ASN A 92 15.11 35.06 21.61
C ASN A 92 15.06 34.77 20.12
N GLU A 93 16.20 34.36 19.54
CA GLU A 93 16.28 33.78 18.19
C GLU A 93 15.28 32.63 18.01
N THR A 94 15.01 31.89 19.09
CA THR A 94 14.02 30.81 19.14
C THR A 94 12.61 31.27 18.78
N TYR A 95 12.23 32.52 19.08
CA TYR A 95 10.93 33.08 18.73
C TYR A 95 10.81 33.29 17.21
N HIS A 96 11.85 33.87 16.59
CA HIS A 96 11.88 34.06 15.14
C HIS A 96 12.01 32.73 14.38
N GLN A 97 12.72 31.74 14.93
CA GLN A 97 12.78 30.38 14.37
C GLN A 97 11.45 29.65 14.50
N PHE A 98 10.73 29.79 15.62
CA PHE A 98 9.41 29.18 15.80
C PHE A 98 8.36 29.84 14.91
N GLU A 99 8.31 31.17 14.84
CA GLU A 99 7.44 31.91 13.92
C GLU A 99 7.76 31.60 12.46
N GLY A 100 9.06 31.56 12.13
CA GLY A 100 9.57 31.15 10.83
C GLY A 100 9.15 29.73 10.46
N GLY A 101 9.30 28.77 11.39
CA GLY A 101 8.91 27.37 11.20
C GLY A 101 7.39 27.17 11.05
N VAL A 102 6.58 27.90 11.81
CA VAL A 102 5.12 27.89 11.67
C VAL A 102 4.67 28.47 10.32
N LYS A 103 5.33 29.55 9.85
CA LYS A 103 5.05 30.16 8.53
C LYS A 103 5.61 29.33 7.37
N LEU A 104 6.77 28.69 7.54
CA LEU A 104 7.40 27.77 6.57
C LEU A 104 6.67 26.42 6.48
N GLY A 105 5.98 25.99 7.54
CA GLY A 105 5.13 24.79 7.54
C GLY A 105 3.99 24.83 6.50
N ILE A 106 3.75 26.00 5.90
CA ILE A 106 2.81 26.20 4.78
C ILE A 106 3.54 26.11 3.42
N GLY A 107 4.87 26.22 3.37
CA GLY A 107 5.62 26.51 2.14
C GLY A 107 6.77 25.59 1.73
N ALA A 108 7.33 24.73 2.59
CA ALA A 108 8.45 23.87 2.15
C ALA A 108 8.60 22.58 2.99
N PHE A 109 8.02 21.48 2.52
CA PHE A 109 8.35 20.15 3.06
C PHE A 109 9.63 19.63 2.39
N ASN A 110 10.77 19.78 3.07
CA ASN A 110 11.97 19.02 2.74
C ASN A 110 11.89 17.67 3.47
N LEU A 111 11.72 16.57 2.71
CA LEU A 111 11.57 15.22 3.24
C LEU A 111 12.71 14.83 4.21
N ASN A 112 13.95 15.19 3.89
CA ASN A 112 15.11 14.87 4.73
C ASN A 112 15.06 15.58 6.08
N LEU A 113 14.64 16.85 6.09
CA LEU A 113 14.47 17.63 7.31
C LEU A 113 13.31 17.07 8.16
N GLY A 114 12.20 16.69 7.52
CA GLY A 114 11.06 16.06 8.20
C GLY A 114 11.43 14.74 8.86
N LEU A 115 12.16 13.87 8.14
CA LEU A 115 12.65 12.60 8.69
C LEU A 115 13.63 12.81 9.84
N HIS A 116 14.52 13.81 9.75
CA HIS A 116 15.42 14.16 10.86
C HIS A 116 14.64 14.57 12.12
N GLN A 117 13.66 15.46 11.99
CA GLN A 117 12.83 15.92 13.11
C GLN A 117 12.01 14.78 13.73
N LEU A 118 11.55 13.83 12.91
CA LEU A 118 10.87 12.63 13.39
C LEU A 118 11.83 11.73 14.19
N ARG A 119 13.06 11.51 13.71
CA ARG A 119 14.08 10.72 14.43
C ARG A 119 14.45 11.36 15.77
N GLU A 120 14.67 12.67 15.80
CA GLU A 120 14.89 13.40 17.06
C GLU A 120 13.70 13.28 17.98
N GLY A 121 12.48 13.43 17.45
CA GLY A 121 11.25 13.24 18.20
C GLY A 121 11.13 11.85 18.83
N ALA A 122 11.52 10.81 18.09
CA ALA A 122 11.46 9.40 18.51
C ALA A 122 12.46 9.01 19.61
N SER A 123 13.49 9.81 19.85
CA SER A 123 14.56 9.50 20.82
C SER A 123 14.15 9.55 22.31
N GLY A 124 12.95 10.03 22.62
CA GLY A 124 12.45 10.17 24.00
C GLY A 124 11.46 9.07 24.43
N THR A 125 10.88 9.26 25.62
CA THR A 125 9.81 8.39 26.18
C THR A 125 8.45 9.08 26.23
N SER A 126 8.33 10.25 25.58
CA SER A 126 7.11 11.07 25.58
C SER A 126 6.09 10.56 24.56
N LEU A 127 4.84 11.04 24.67
CA LEU A 127 3.80 10.79 23.65
C LEU A 127 4.30 11.16 22.24
N ARG A 128 5.04 12.28 22.12
CA ARG A 128 5.66 12.71 20.87
C ARG A 128 6.60 11.64 20.31
N ALA A 129 7.40 11.01 21.16
CA ALA A 129 8.34 9.99 20.71
C ALA A 129 7.65 8.77 20.11
N ILE A 130 6.54 8.35 20.70
CA ILE A 130 5.79 7.19 20.24
C ILE A 130 5.10 7.50 18.89
N LEU A 131 4.52 8.69 18.76
CA LEU A 131 3.92 9.16 17.51
C LEU A 131 4.95 9.29 16.39
N CYS A 132 6.14 9.84 16.70
CA CYS A 132 7.25 9.93 15.76
C CYS A 132 7.76 8.55 15.33
N THR A 133 7.89 7.61 16.27
CA THR A 133 8.28 6.22 16.00
C THR A 133 7.31 5.58 15.02
N PHE A 134 6.00 5.62 15.29
CA PHE A 134 5.02 5.01 14.40
C PHE A 134 4.91 5.70 13.05
N THR A 135 5.11 7.02 12.99
CA THR A 135 5.16 7.74 11.71
C THR A 135 6.36 7.30 10.87
N LEU A 136 7.53 7.11 11.49
CA LEU A 136 8.71 6.54 10.83
C LEU A 136 8.44 5.09 10.38
N LEU A 137 7.79 4.27 11.20
CA LEU A 137 7.40 2.91 10.83
C LEU A 137 6.48 2.91 9.60
N VAL A 138 5.45 3.76 9.54
CA VAL A 138 4.61 3.93 8.35
C VAL A 138 5.44 4.38 7.14
N TYR A 139 6.36 5.32 7.34
CA TYR A 139 7.22 5.81 6.27
C TYR A 139 8.09 4.70 5.66
N HIS A 140 8.80 3.95 6.51
CA HIS A 140 9.70 2.88 6.08
C HIS A 140 8.95 1.66 5.54
N THR A 141 7.79 1.32 6.11
CA THR A 141 7.07 0.08 5.74
C THR A 141 5.98 0.25 4.67
N TYR A 142 5.55 1.49 4.38
CA TYR A 142 4.49 1.77 3.41
C TYR A 142 4.84 2.90 2.45
N VAL A 143 5.10 4.12 2.96
CA VAL A 143 5.18 5.32 2.11
C VAL A 143 6.32 5.21 1.10
N SER A 144 7.51 4.79 1.54
CA SER A 144 8.68 4.61 0.68
C SER A 144 8.42 3.64 -0.50
N LEU A 145 7.74 2.53 -0.21
CA LEU A 145 7.44 1.46 -1.16
C LEU A 145 6.30 1.80 -2.11
N ILE A 146 5.23 2.44 -1.61
CA ILE A 146 4.07 2.83 -2.44
C ILE A 146 4.44 3.97 -3.38
N LEU A 147 5.22 4.96 -2.90
CA LEU A 147 5.59 6.13 -3.69
C LEU A 147 6.85 5.91 -4.55
N GLY A 148 7.57 4.81 -4.36
CA GLY A 148 8.78 4.49 -5.13
C GLY A 148 9.93 5.48 -4.93
N ILE A 149 9.96 6.16 -3.78
CA ILE A 149 10.89 7.27 -3.47
C ILE A 149 12.27 6.80 -2.96
N GLY A 150 12.51 5.50 -2.82
CA GLY A 150 13.82 4.96 -2.41
C GLY A 150 13.74 3.58 -1.76
N GLU A 151 14.89 3.07 -1.31
CA GLU A 151 14.99 1.83 -0.53
C GLU A 151 14.40 2.04 0.88
N ALA A 152 13.50 1.14 1.29
CA ALA A 152 12.97 1.13 2.65
C ALA A 152 14.10 0.79 3.63
N ASN A 153 14.40 1.69 4.59
CA ASN A 153 15.36 1.41 5.67
C ASN A 153 14.74 0.47 6.71
N LEU A 154 14.74 -0.84 6.41
CA LEU A 154 14.12 -1.86 7.27
C LEU A 154 14.86 -2.04 8.59
N GLN A 155 16.18 -1.82 8.61
CA GLN A 155 16.99 -1.91 9.82
C GLN A 155 16.58 -0.83 10.84
N GLU A 156 16.33 0.38 10.37
CA GLU A 156 15.80 1.46 11.22
C GLU A 156 14.39 1.12 11.73
N ALA A 157 13.54 0.55 10.89
CA ALA A 157 12.19 0.12 11.30
C ALA A 157 12.23 -0.92 12.43
N GLU A 158 13.15 -1.88 12.39
CA GLU A 158 13.31 -2.87 13.47
C GLU A 158 13.76 -2.25 14.78
N ILE A 159 14.80 -1.42 14.73
CA ILE A 159 15.34 -0.75 15.92
C ILE A 159 14.26 0.10 16.59
N LEU A 160 13.43 0.77 15.78
CA LEU A 160 12.30 1.55 16.27
C LEU A 160 11.21 0.69 16.91
N LEU A 161 10.99 -0.54 16.42
CA LEU A 161 9.93 -1.43 16.90
C LEU A 161 10.34 -2.26 18.12
N GLU A 162 11.61 -2.64 18.24
CA GLU A 162 12.14 -3.58 19.25
C GLU A 162 11.73 -3.24 20.70
N PRO A 163 11.81 -1.98 21.17
CA PRO A 163 11.40 -1.63 22.54
C PRO A 163 9.90 -1.89 22.78
N TYR A 164 9.07 -1.76 21.75
CA TYR A 164 7.63 -1.97 21.83
C TYR A 164 7.26 -3.45 21.72
N LEU A 165 8.03 -4.26 20.99
CA LEU A 165 7.91 -5.73 21.01
C LEU A 165 8.16 -6.29 22.40
N GLN A 166 9.17 -5.77 23.11
CA GLN A 166 9.46 -6.19 24.48
C GLN A 166 8.37 -5.74 25.46
N LYS A 167 7.87 -4.51 25.32
CA LYS A 167 6.91 -3.91 26.26
C LYS A 167 5.46 -4.31 26.02
N PHE A 168 5.08 -4.58 24.76
CA PHE A 168 3.72 -4.90 24.33
C PHE A 168 3.74 -6.08 23.33
N PRO A 169 4.21 -7.28 23.73
CA PRO A 169 4.40 -8.41 22.82
C PRO A 169 3.12 -8.91 22.15
N ASN A 170 1.96 -8.64 22.76
CA ASN A 170 0.65 -9.01 22.24
C ASN A 170 -0.12 -7.82 21.63
N GLY A 171 0.52 -6.66 21.51
CA GLY A 171 -0.08 -5.47 20.89
C GLY A 171 -0.27 -5.70 19.40
N SER A 172 -1.51 -5.65 18.91
CA SER A 172 -1.87 -5.92 17.53
C SER A 172 -1.19 -4.98 16.54
N ILE A 173 -1.01 -3.71 16.90
CA ILE A 173 -0.23 -2.76 16.09
C ILE A 173 1.27 -3.09 16.07
N ILE A 174 1.80 -3.63 17.17
CA ILE A 174 3.21 -4.03 17.26
C ILE A 174 3.45 -5.27 16.41
N LEU A 175 2.61 -6.30 16.57
CA LEU A 175 2.63 -7.51 15.75
C LEU A 175 2.39 -7.21 14.27
N PHE A 176 1.56 -6.20 13.96
CA PHE A 176 1.35 -5.75 12.59
C PHE A 176 2.64 -5.19 11.98
N TYR A 177 3.35 -4.29 12.67
CA TYR A 177 4.61 -3.75 12.15
C TYR A 177 5.72 -4.80 12.10
N ASP A 178 5.76 -5.72 13.05
CA ASP A 178 6.71 -6.84 13.08
C ASP A 178 6.53 -7.74 11.86
N ALA A 179 5.31 -8.24 11.66
CA ALA A 179 4.95 -9.01 10.46
C ALA A 179 5.22 -8.23 9.17
N ARG A 180 4.95 -6.92 9.18
CA ARG A 180 5.19 -6.07 8.01
C ARG A 180 6.67 -5.93 7.68
N ILE A 181 7.51 -5.70 8.67
CA ILE A 181 8.97 -5.63 8.51
C ILE A 181 9.48 -6.97 8.01
N ASP A 182 9.00 -8.07 8.58
CA ASP A 182 9.33 -9.43 8.14
C ASP A 182 8.99 -9.65 6.65
N ILE A 183 7.77 -9.32 6.22
CA ILE A 183 7.38 -9.40 4.80
C ILE A 183 8.35 -8.62 3.91
N LEU A 184 8.76 -7.42 4.34
CA LEU A 184 9.65 -6.56 3.57
C LEU A 184 11.10 -7.06 3.54
N LYS A 185 11.51 -7.80 4.57
CA LYS A 185 12.78 -8.53 4.60
C LYS A 185 12.79 -9.78 3.72
N GLY A 186 11.64 -10.14 3.15
CA GLY A 186 11.47 -11.41 2.44
C GLY A 186 11.16 -12.59 3.37
N ASN A 187 10.85 -12.33 4.64
CA ASN A 187 10.27 -13.32 5.54
C ASN A 187 8.76 -13.37 5.26
N PHE A 188 8.39 -14.16 4.25
CA PHE A 188 7.03 -14.21 3.75
C PHE A 188 6.04 -14.84 4.76
N GLU A 189 4.82 -14.32 4.78
CA GLU A 189 3.65 -15.02 5.31
C GLU A 189 3.55 -16.41 4.67
N LYS A 190 3.36 -17.45 5.48
CA LYS A 190 3.41 -18.85 5.02
C LYS A 190 2.49 -19.12 3.82
N ALA A 191 1.31 -18.50 3.77
CA ALA A 191 0.38 -18.66 2.66
C ALA A 191 0.93 -18.07 1.35
N ILE A 192 1.51 -16.87 1.40
CA ILE A 192 2.10 -16.22 0.22
C ILE A 192 3.33 -16.98 -0.25
N TYR A 193 4.19 -17.41 0.67
CA TYR A 193 5.37 -18.21 0.34
C TYR A 193 4.99 -19.48 -0.42
N VAL A 194 4.06 -20.26 0.13
CA VAL A 194 3.61 -21.52 -0.48
C VAL A 194 2.94 -21.27 -1.83
N PHE A 195 2.13 -20.21 -1.94
CA PHE A 195 1.53 -19.84 -3.22
C PHE A 195 2.58 -19.43 -4.26
N GLN A 196 3.56 -18.60 -3.90
CA GLN A 196 4.65 -18.17 -4.79
C GLN A 196 5.50 -19.36 -5.24
N LYS A 197 5.86 -20.25 -4.31
CA LYS A 197 6.59 -21.48 -4.61
C LYS A 197 5.81 -22.32 -5.62
N ALA A 198 4.53 -22.56 -5.37
CA ALA A 198 3.66 -23.29 -6.29
C ALA A 198 3.52 -22.59 -7.65
N ALA A 199 3.40 -21.26 -7.67
CA ALA A 199 3.29 -20.45 -8.88
C ALA A 199 4.56 -20.51 -9.75
N ILE A 200 5.74 -20.45 -9.13
CA ILE A 200 7.02 -20.57 -9.83
C ILE A 200 7.17 -21.99 -10.39
N LEU A 201 6.97 -23.01 -9.56
CA LEU A 201 7.03 -24.42 -10.00
C LEU A 201 6.04 -24.70 -11.15
N CYS A 202 4.85 -24.10 -11.10
CA CYS A 202 3.84 -24.19 -12.17
C CYS A 202 4.30 -23.72 -13.54
N MET A 203 5.29 -22.82 -13.58
CA MET A 203 5.79 -22.21 -14.81
C MET A 203 7.14 -22.81 -15.24
N LEU A 204 7.69 -23.76 -14.49
CA LEU A 204 8.88 -24.50 -14.86
C LEU A 204 8.54 -25.69 -15.77
N PRO A 205 9.50 -26.15 -16.60
CA PRO A 205 9.40 -27.42 -17.30
C PRO A 205 9.13 -28.58 -16.33
N ASP A 206 8.32 -29.56 -16.74
CA ASP A 206 7.96 -30.71 -15.89
C ASP A 206 9.20 -31.49 -15.41
N GLU A 207 10.26 -31.56 -16.21
CA GLU A 207 11.53 -32.19 -15.82
C GLU A 207 12.20 -31.46 -14.66
N ASP A 208 12.21 -30.12 -14.67
CA ASP A 208 12.79 -29.32 -13.59
C ASP A 208 11.95 -29.45 -12.30
N VAL A 209 10.62 -29.48 -12.43
CA VAL A 209 9.72 -29.70 -11.28
C VAL A 209 10.00 -31.05 -10.62
N LYS A 210 10.19 -32.12 -11.40
CA LYS A 210 10.51 -33.46 -10.86
C LYS A 210 11.77 -33.46 -9.99
N THR A 211 12.79 -32.66 -10.34
CA THR A 211 14.03 -32.58 -9.56
C THR A 211 13.82 -32.01 -8.15
N THR A 212 12.78 -31.18 -7.97
CA THR A 212 12.48 -30.56 -6.67
C THR A 212 11.79 -31.51 -5.69
N GLY A 213 11.16 -32.59 -6.19
CA GLY A 213 10.36 -33.50 -5.37
C GLY A 213 9.05 -32.90 -4.84
N GLU A 214 8.68 -31.71 -5.30
CA GLU A 214 7.50 -30.98 -4.83
C GLU A 214 6.23 -31.37 -5.59
N ASP A 215 5.09 -31.44 -4.89
CA ASP A 215 3.77 -31.59 -5.51
C ASP A 215 3.05 -30.25 -5.56
N ILE A 216 3.00 -29.66 -6.77
CA ILE A 216 2.33 -28.39 -7.06
C ILE A 216 0.86 -28.41 -6.59
N VAL A 217 0.13 -29.50 -6.80
CA VAL A 217 -1.30 -29.58 -6.44
C VAL A 217 -1.45 -29.55 -4.92
N SER A 218 -0.61 -30.31 -4.21
CA SER A 218 -0.56 -30.28 -2.74
C SER A 218 -0.22 -28.89 -2.22
N LEU A 219 0.77 -28.21 -2.81
CA LEU A 219 1.15 -26.85 -2.39
C LEU A 219 -0.02 -25.87 -2.53
N PHE A 220 -0.73 -25.84 -3.67
CA PHE A 220 -1.90 -24.96 -3.81
C PHE A 220 -3.03 -25.32 -2.83
N ARG A 221 -3.26 -26.60 -2.55
CA ARG A 221 -4.29 -27.02 -1.58
C ARG A 221 -3.99 -26.58 -0.15
N GLN A 222 -2.72 -26.38 0.21
CA GLN A 222 -2.32 -25.91 1.54
C GLN A 222 -2.58 -24.40 1.76
N VAL A 223 -2.67 -23.60 0.69
CA VAL A 223 -2.69 -22.13 0.77
C VAL A 223 -3.82 -21.59 1.65
N ASP A 224 -5.05 -22.12 1.57
CA ASP A 224 -6.18 -21.65 2.38
C ASP A 224 -6.00 -21.93 3.88
N GLY A 225 -5.36 -23.05 4.23
CA GLY A 225 -5.07 -23.41 5.61
C GLY A 225 -3.97 -22.58 6.26
N LEU A 226 -3.14 -21.90 5.47
CA LEU A 226 -2.02 -21.08 5.95
C LEU A 226 -2.39 -19.61 6.13
N ARG A 227 -3.61 -19.22 5.76
CA ARG A 227 -4.09 -17.83 5.80
C ARG A 227 -4.13 -17.29 7.22
N GLN A 228 -3.57 -16.10 7.42
CA GLN A 228 -3.63 -15.40 8.68
C GLN A 228 -4.77 -14.38 8.72
N ARG A 229 -5.13 -13.96 9.94
CA ARG A 229 -6.07 -12.87 10.17
C ARG A 229 -5.43 -11.87 11.12
N ILE A 230 -5.40 -10.61 10.71
CA ILE A 230 -4.97 -9.49 11.54
C ILE A 230 -6.22 -8.68 11.86
N ALA A 231 -6.47 -8.45 13.16
CA ALA A 231 -7.67 -7.72 13.63
C ALA A 231 -8.99 -8.26 13.03
N GLY A 232 -9.12 -9.58 12.90
CA GLY A 232 -10.31 -10.24 12.36
C GLY A 232 -10.45 -10.21 10.83
N LYS A 233 -9.60 -9.49 10.10
CA LYS A 233 -9.60 -9.43 8.63
C LYS A 233 -8.43 -10.21 8.02
N SER A 234 -8.65 -10.83 6.87
CA SER A 234 -7.59 -11.50 6.11
C SER A 234 -6.83 -10.50 5.23
N ILE A 235 -5.54 -10.76 5.07
CA ILE A 235 -4.61 -9.90 4.33
C ILE A 235 -4.99 -9.93 2.84
N PRO A 236 -5.09 -8.79 2.13
CA PRO A 236 -5.61 -8.75 0.76
C PRO A 236 -4.88 -9.66 -0.23
N THR A 237 -3.54 -9.75 -0.11
CA THR A 237 -2.69 -10.61 -0.94
C THR A 237 -2.95 -12.09 -0.67
N GLU A 238 -3.10 -12.49 0.60
CA GLU A 238 -3.47 -13.87 0.94
C GLU A 238 -4.88 -14.20 0.41
N LYS A 239 -5.82 -13.25 0.52
CA LYS A 239 -7.18 -13.42 -0.03
C LYS A 239 -7.17 -13.62 -1.55
N LEU A 240 -6.23 -13.00 -2.27
CA LEU A 240 -6.02 -13.24 -3.69
C LEU A 240 -5.42 -14.63 -3.93
N ALA A 241 -4.32 -14.97 -3.24
CA ALA A 241 -3.65 -16.26 -3.35
C ALA A 241 -4.60 -17.43 -3.08
N VAL A 242 -5.41 -17.35 -2.02
CA VAL A 242 -6.45 -18.32 -1.69
C VAL A 242 -7.49 -18.43 -2.81
N ARG A 243 -7.99 -17.29 -3.33
CA ARG A 243 -8.97 -17.31 -4.42
C ARG A 243 -8.42 -18.01 -5.66
N LYS A 244 -7.16 -17.80 -6.00
CA LYS A 244 -6.48 -18.44 -7.13
C LYS A 244 -6.24 -19.93 -6.88
N ALA A 245 -5.82 -20.29 -5.68
CA ALA A 245 -5.57 -21.67 -5.28
C ALA A 245 -6.83 -22.56 -5.31
N ARG A 246 -8.04 -21.99 -5.27
CA ARG A 246 -9.30 -22.74 -5.38
C ARG A 246 -9.42 -23.57 -6.66
N ARG A 247 -8.73 -23.20 -7.74
CA ARG A 247 -8.69 -24.00 -8.98
C ARG A 247 -8.08 -25.40 -8.76
N TYR A 248 -7.37 -25.63 -7.65
CA TYR A 248 -6.74 -26.90 -7.30
C TYR A 248 -7.50 -27.70 -6.23
N THR A 249 -8.61 -27.18 -5.70
CA THR A 249 -9.40 -27.87 -4.66
C THR A 249 -10.16 -29.08 -5.21
N GLY A 250 -10.59 -29.02 -6.48
CA GLY A 250 -11.35 -30.10 -7.12
C GLY A 250 -10.52 -31.37 -7.39
N ALA A 251 -11.22 -32.45 -7.74
CA ALA A 251 -10.63 -33.72 -8.15
C ALA A 251 -9.83 -33.59 -9.46
N GLN A 252 -10.25 -32.69 -10.36
CA GLN A 252 -9.52 -32.31 -11.57
C GLN A 252 -9.09 -30.84 -11.45
N PRO A 253 -7.85 -30.58 -10.99
CA PRO A 253 -7.31 -29.22 -10.90
C PRO A 253 -7.23 -28.53 -12.27
N VAL A 254 -7.57 -27.24 -12.31
CA VAL A 254 -7.32 -26.39 -13.47
C VAL A 254 -6.07 -25.55 -13.22
N LYS A 255 -5.05 -25.69 -14.08
CA LYS A 255 -3.80 -24.93 -13.94
C LYS A 255 -4.06 -23.43 -14.06
N LEU A 256 -3.31 -22.64 -13.28
CA LEU A 256 -3.30 -21.19 -13.41
C LEU A 256 -2.40 -20.78 -14.58
N ILE A 257 -2.82 -19.76 -15.34
CA ILE A 257 -1.99 -19.20 -16.40
C ILE A 257 -1.04 -18.15 -15.83
N LEU A 258 0.27 -18.31 -16.09
CA LEU A 258 1.32 -17.36 -15.70
C LEU A 258 1.25 -16.82 -14.26
N PRO A 259 1.00 -17.65 -13.22
CA PRO A 259 0.72 -17.16 -11.87
C PRO A 259 1.89 -16.38 -11.24
N ALA A 260 3.14 -16.68 -11.60
CA ALA A 260 4.28 -15.90 -11.08
C ALA A 260 4.33 -14.49 -11.69
N LEU A 261 3.98 -14.33 -12.97
CA LEU A 261 3.89 -13.01 -13.62
C LEU A 261 2.71 -12.19 -13.10
N GLU A 262 1.57 -12.84 -12.87
CA GLU A 262 0.41 -12.21 -12.23
C GLU A 262 0.80 -11.63 -10.87
N MET A 263 1.48 -12.44 -10.04
CA MET A 263 1.94 -11.99 -8.74
C MET A 263 3.00 -10.90 -8.82
N MET A 264 3.91 -10.99 -9.79
CA MET A 264 4.88 -9.93 -10.06
C MET A 264 4.18 -8.61 -10.41
N TYR A 265 3.11 -8.64 -11.21
CA TYR A 265 2.29 -7.45 -11.47
C TYR A 265 1.64 -6.90 -10.20
N VAL A 266 1.01 -7.77 -9.40
CA VAL A 266 0.40 -7.39 -8.13
C VAL A 266 1.42 -6.70 -7.21
N TRP A 267 2.66 -7.17 -7.16
CA TRP A 267 3.74 -6.56 -6.36
C TRP A 267 4.50 -5.42 -7.05
N ASN A 268 3.99 -4.89 -8.17
CA ASN A 268 4.62 -3.79 -8.91
C ASN A 268 6.02 -4.14 -9.49
N GLY A 269 6.32 -5.43 -9.68
CA GLY A 269 7.61 -5.89 -10.21
C GLY A 269 7.91 -5.44 -11.64
N PHE A 270 6.87 -5.17 -12.45
CA PHE A 270 7.03 -4.61 -13.80
C PHE A 270 7.67 -3.21 -13.80
N ALA A 271 7.55 -2.42 -12.72
CA ALA A 271 8.25 -1.14 -12.60
C ALA A 271 9.78 -1.28 -12.50
N ILE A 272 10.25 -2.47 -12.11
CA ILE A 272 11.67 -2.83 -12.03
C ILE A 272 12.10 -3.53 -13.32
N VAL A 273 11.40 -4.63 -13.68
CA VAL A 273 11.75 -5.44 -14.86
C VAL A 273 11.61 -4.64 -16.16
N GLY A 274 10.63 -3.73 -16.23
CA GLY A 274 10.42 -2.86 -17.37
C GLY A 274 11.55 -1.87 -17.66
N ARG A 275 12.53 -1.73 -16.75
CA ARG A 275 13.77 -0.95 -17.00
C ARG A 275 14.83 -1.77 -17.76
N ARG A 276 14.61 -3.08 -17.88
CA ARG A 276 15.46 -4.05 -18.56
C ARG A 276 14.71 -4.62 -19.76
N ALA A 277 15.01 -4.06 -20.94
CA ALA A 277 14.37 -4.45 -22.18
C ALA A 277 14.59 -5.95 -22.51
N ASP A 278 15.77 -6.47 -22.21
CA ASP A 278 16.13 -7.88 -22.41
C ASP A 278 15.25 -8.85 -21.61
N LEU A 279 15.03 -8.56 -20.32
CA LEU A 279 14.13 -9.36 -19.49
C LEU A 279 12.67 -9.18 -19.93
N THR A 280 12.27 -7.95 -20.22
CA THR A 280 10.90 -7.65 -20.63
C THR A 280 10.53 -8.37 -21.94
N GLU A 281 11.45 -8.44 -22.91
CA GLU A 281 11.26 -9.20 -24.15
C GLU A 281 11.16 -10.71 -23.86
N SER A 282 12.00 -11.25 -22.95
CA SER A 282 11.91 -12.66 -22.54
C SER A 282 10.56 -13.00 -21.90
N LEU A 283 10.02 -12.10 -21.08
CA LEU A 283 8.69 -12.28 -20.49
C LEU A 283 7.60 -12.21 -21.57
N LEU A 284 7.72 -11.28 -22.52
CA LEU A 284 6.79 -11.16 -23.64
C LEU A 284 6.73 -12.44 -24.46
N ILE A 285 7.88 -13.03 -24.82
CA ILE A 285 7.97 -14.32 -25.53
C ILE A 285 7.26 -15.43 -24.74
N THR A 286 7.43 -15.45 -23.43
CA THR A 286 6.76 -16.44 -22.55
C THR A 286 5.25 -16.26 -22.57
N ILE A 287 4.77 -15.01 -22.50
CA ILE A 287 3.34 -14.67 -22.57
C ILE A 287 2.74 -15.06 -23.92
N GLU A 288 3.42 -14.76 -25.03
CA GLU A 288 2.94 -15.08 -26.39
C GLU A 288 2.88 -16.59 -26.66
N LYS A 289 3.83 -17.34 -26.10
CA LYS A 289 3.82 -18.80 -26.14
C LYS A 289 2.59 -19.37 -25.42
N GLU A 290 2.31 -18.90 -24.20
CA GLU A 290 1.14 -19.35 -23.43
C GLU A 290 -0.18 -18.90 -24.06
N GLU A 291 -0.23 -17.70 -24.64
CA GLU A 291 -1.39 -17.22 -25.39
C GLU A 291 -1.71 -18.14 -26.58
N THR A 292 -0.68 -18.50 -27.36
CA THR A 292 -0.82 -19.42 -28.50
C THR A 292 -1.28 -20.80 -28.02
N ALA A 293 -0.70 -21.31 -26.93
CA ALA A 293 -1.10 -22.59 -26.35
C ALA A 293 -2.56 -22.57 -25.89
N LEU A 294 -3.00 -21.51 -25.20
CA LEU A 294 -4.37 -21.36 -24.73
C LEU A 294 -5.37 -21.28 -25.89
N GLN A 295 -5.04 -20.53 -26.96
CA GLN A 295 -5.91 -20.41 -28.14
C GLN A 295 -6.07 -21.74 -28.91
N ASN A 296 -5.02 -22.57 -28.92
CA ASN A 296 -5.02 -23.86 -29.59
C ASN A 296 -5.69 -24.99 -28.78
N GLN A 297 -6.09 -24.75 -27.52
CA GLN A 297 -6.76 -25.77 -26.71
C GLN A 297 -8.15 -26.10 -27.28
N THR A 298 -8.38 -27.40 -27.49
CA THR A 298 -9.65 -27.92 -28.03
C THR A 298 -10.79 -27.85 -27.01
N SER A 299 -10.48 -27.99 -25.72
CA SER A 299 -11.44 -27.88 -24.62
C SER A 299 -11.25 -26.59 -23.84
N ARG A 300 -12.25 -25.70 -23.91
CA ARG A 300 -12.23 -24.45 -23.14
C ARG A 300 -12.72 -24.71 -21.72
N THR A 301 -11.92 -24.33 -20.74
CA THR A 301 -12.32 -24.35 -19.34
C THR A 301 -13.24 -23.16 -19.05
N GLU A 302 -13.91 -23.19 -17.89
CA GLU A 302 -14.73 -22.08 -17.43
C GLU A 302 -13.93 -20.78 -17.16
N TYR A 303 -12.59 -20.87 -17.06
CA TYR A 303 -11.67 -19.78 -16.81
C TYR A 303 -11.06 -19.19 -18.09
N PHE A 304 -11.41 -19.71 -19.27
CA PHE A 304 -10.77 -19.36 -20.53
C PHE A 304 -10.73 -17.84 -20.80
N ILE A 305 -11.83 -17.13 -20.54
CA ILE A 305 -11.90 -15.68 -20.77
C ILE A 305 -11.04 -14.94 -19.73
N ASP A 306 -11.17 -15.29 -18.46
CA ASP A 306 -10.35 -14.72 -17.38
C ASP A 306 -8.84 -14.89 -17.65
N ASP A 307 -8.43 -16.07 -18.11
CA ASP A 307 -7.04 -16.40 -18.44
C ASP A 307 -6.54 -15.62 -19.68
N LEU A 308 -7.39 -15.49 -20.71
CA LEU A 308 -7.08 -14.66 -21.89
C LEU A 308 -6.93 -13.18 -21.50
N CYS A 309 -7.81 -12.66 -20.64
CA CYS A 309 -7.74 -11.29 -20.16
C CYS A 309 -6.47 -11.04 -19.34
N LEU A 310 -6.06 -11.99 -18.49
CA LEU A 310 -4.80 -11.90 -17.74
C LEU A 310 -3.59 -11.88 -18.69
N LEU A 311 -3.56 -12.75 -19.70
CA LEU A 311 -2.53 -12.75 -20.74
C LEU A 311 -2.43 -11.39 -21.44
N GLN A 312 -3.56 -10.83 -21.89
CA GLN A 312 -3.57 -9.54 -22.58
C GLN A 312 -3.10 -8.39 -21.66
N LEU A 313 -3.49 -8.38 -20.39
CA LEU A 313 -2.99 -7.40 -19.42
C LEU A 313 -1.46 -7.49 -19.28
N LEU A 314 -0.92 -8.69 -19.05
CA LEU A 314 0.52 -8.91 -18.89
C LEU A 314 1.31 -8.61 -20.18
N LYS A 315 0.76 -8.98 -21.33
CA LYS A 315 1.31 -8.68 -22.66
C LYS A 315 1.36 -7.17 -22.90
N GLY A 316 0.25 -6.48 -22.65
CA GLY A 316 0.16 -5.02 -22.78
C GLY A 316 1.15 -4.29 -21.88
N LEU A 317 1.38 -4.79 -20.66
CA LEU A 317 2.42 -4.25 -19.77
C LEU A 317 3.83 -4.37 -20.37
N CYS A 318 4.21 -5.54 -20.87
CA CYS A 318 5.52 -5.75 -21.51
C CYS A 318 5.67 -4.82 -22.72
N LEU A 319 4.67 -4.77 -23.60
CA LEU A 319 4.66 -3.93 -24.79
C LEU A 319 4.75 -2.44 -24.45
N LYS A 320 4.06 -1.99 -23.40
CA LYS A 320 4.14 -0.61 -22.89
C LYS A 320 5.56 -0.26 -22.45
N HIS A 321 6.20 -1.14 -21.67
CA HIS A 321 7.58 -0.94 -21.21
C HIS A 321 8.62 -0.99 -22.34
N LEU A 322 8.36 -1.79 -23.38
CA LEU A 322 9.19 -1.84 -24.60
C LEU A 322 8.91 -0.68 -25.58
N GLY A 323 8.00 0.24 -25.25
CA GLY A 323 7.65 1.38 -26.10
C GLY A 323 6.74 1.04 -27.28
N ARG A 324 6.21 -0.19 -27.38
CA ARG A 324 5.28 -0.64 -28.43
C ARG A 324 3.83 -0.24 -28.07
N LEU A 325 3.60 1.06 -27.96
CA LEU A 325 2.40 1.61 -27.31
C LEU A 325 1.08 1.22 -27.99
N LEU A 326 1.03 1.21 -29.32
CA LEU A 326 -0.19 0.85 -30.06
C LEU A 326 -0.59 -0.62 -29.80
N GLN A 327 0.39 -1.53 -29.76
CA GLN A 327 0.13 -2.95 -29.47
C GLN A 327 -0.34 -3.13 -28.02
N ALA A 328 0.27 -2.39 -27.08
CA ALA A 328 -0.15 -2.40 -25.68
C ALA A 328 -1.61 -1.92 -25.52
N GLU A 329 -1.99 -0.85 -26.21
CA GLU A 329 -3.36 -0.32 -26.21
C GLU A 329 -4.37 -1.34 -26.77
N LEU A 330 -4.02 -2.08 -27.84
CA LEU A 330 -4.88 -3.14 -28.37
C LEU A 330 -5.12 -4.25 -27.34
N CYS A 331 -4.07 -4.71 -26.67
CA CYS A 331 -4.19 -5.72 -25.60
C CYS A 331 -5.11 -5.24 -24.47
N PHE A 332 -4.93 -4.00 -24.00
CA PHE A 332 -5.77 -3.45 -22.94
C PHE A 332 -7.24 -3.30 -23.36
N ASN A 333 -7.49 -2.84 -24.58
CA ASN A 333 -8.86 -2.74 -25.12
C ASN A 333 -9.54 -4.10 -25.22
N GLN A 334 -8.81 -5.16 -25.56
CA GLN A 334 -9.36 -6.51 -25.58
C GLN A 334 -9.86 -6.96 -24.20
N VAL A 335 -9.12 -6.67 -23.13
CA VAL A 335 -9.58 -6.98 -21.75
C VAL A 335 -10.86 -6.23 -21.41
N ILE A 336 -10.92 -4.94 -21.74
CA ILE A 336 -12.09 -4.09 -21.44
C ILE A 336 -13.32 -4.58 -22.22
N GLN A 337 -13.16 -4.97 -23.49
CA GLN A 337 -14.25 -5.50 -24.31
C GLN A 337 -14.78 -6.85 -23.80
N SER A 338 -13.94 -7.62 -23.12
CA SER A 338 -14.31 -8.91 -22.52
C SER A 338 -14.96 -8.81 -21.14
N GLU A 339 -15.14 -7.60 -20.57
CA GLU A 339 -15.66 -7.37 -19.21
C GLU A 339 -16.89 -8.23 -18.85
N LYS A 340 -17.92 -8.23 -19.70
CA LYS A 340 -19.17 -8.96 -19.43
C LYS A 340 -19.03 -10.48 -19.44
N GLN A 341 -17.91 -10.99 -19.93
CA GLN A 341 -17.62 -12.43 -20.07
C GLN A 341 -16.68 -12.93 -18.96
N ILE A 342 -16.04 -12.04 -18.21
CA ILE A 342 -15.18 -12.39 -17.05
C ILE A 342 -16.08 -12.91 -15.93
N LYS A 343 -15.72 -14.06 -15.34
CA LYS A 343 -16.53 -14.70 -14.30
C LYS A 343 -15.95 -14.55 -12.90
N TYR A 344 -14.63 -14.62 -12.77
CA TYR A 344 -13.96 -14.79 -11.50
C TYR A 344 -13.02 -13.63 -11.17
N ASP A 345 -12.17 -13.25 -12.12
CA ASP A 345 -11.09 -12.29 -11.94
C ASP A 345 -11.53 -10.87 -12.31
N ASN A 346 -12.62 -10.40 -11.67
CA ASN A 346 -13.21 -9.07 -11.91
C ASN A 346 -12.26 -7.89 -11.68
N TYR A 347 -11.12 -8.12 -11.02
CA TYR A 347 -10.09 -7.10 -10.83
C TYR A 347 -9.36 -6.74 -12.14
N LEU A 348 -9.38 -7.61 -13.16
CA LEU A 348 -8.64 -7.43 -14.40
C LEU A 348 -9.04 -6.15 -15.14
N VAL A 349 -10.35 -5.83 -15.17
CA VAL A 349 -10.87 -4.66 -15.89
C VAL A 349 -10.42 -3.33 -15.25
N PRO A 350 -10.66 -3.05 -13.95
CA PRO A 350 -10.20 -1.80 -13.35
C PRO A 350 -8.67 -1.67 -13.35
N PHE A 351 -7.93 -2.77 -13.16
CA PHE A 351 -6.47 -2.73 -13.28
C PHE A 351 -6.02 -2.41 -14.72
N THR A 352 -6.71 -2.93 -15.74
CA THR A 352 -6.39 -2.64 -17.14
C THR A 352 -6.72 -1.20 -17.51
N LEU A 353 -7.87 -0.68 -17.07
CA LEU A 353 -8.24 0.73 -17.26
C LEU A 353 -7.20 1.68 -16.64
N TYR A 354 -6.70 1.34 -15.45
CA TYR A 354 -5.62 2.08 -14.82
C TYR A 354 -4.33 2.06 -15.66
N GLU A 355 -3.89 0.89 -16.13
CA GLU A 355 -2.66 0.76 -16.94
C GLU A 355 -2.79 1.44 -18.32
N LEU A 356 -3.98 1.40 -18.93
CA LEU A 356 -4.29 2.15 -20.14
C LEU A 356 -4.25 3.67 -19.89
N GLY A 357 -4.76 4.13 -18.74
CA GLY A 357 -4.61 5.51 -18.31
C GLY A 357 -3.14 5.94 -18.15
N LEU A 358 -2.29 5.08 -17.58
CA LEU A 358 -0.85 5.31 -17.51
C LEU A 358 -0.17 5.33 -18.89
N LEU A 359 -0.63 4.50 -19.83
CA LEU A 359 -0.16 4.52 -21.21
C LEU A 359 -0.47 5.87 -21.88
N TYR A 360 -1.70 6.37 -21.76
CA TYR A 360 -2.04 7.70 -22.30
C TYR A 360 -1.28 8.83 -21.61
N LYS A 361 -1.00 8.70 -20.31
CA LYS A 361 -0.10 9.63 -19.60
C LYS A 361 1.30 9.65 -20.23
N GLN A 362 1.85 8.50 -20.60
CA GLN A 362 3.16 8.40 -21.28
C GLN A 362 3.15 9.03 -22.69
N GLN A 363 1.98 9.06 -23.34
CA GLN A 363 1.77 9.73 -24.62
C GLN A 363 1.41 11.23 -24.49
N ASP A 364 1.48 11.81 -23.30
CA ASP A 364 1.06 13.18 -22.98
C ASP A 364 -0.44 13.48 -23.26
N GLN A 365 -1.27 12.44 -23.39
CA GLN A 365 -2.72 12.57 -23.57
C GLN A 365 -3.41 12.66 -22.20
N ARG A 366 -3.18 13.78 -21.50
CA ARG A 366 -3.59 14.01 -20.10
C ARG A 366 -5.08 13.79 -19.84
N GLU A 367 -5.95 14.35 -20.67
CA GLU A 367 -7.40 14.25 -20.47
C GLU A 367 -7.90 12.81 -20.57
N LYS A 368 -7.39 12.05 -21.56
CA LYS A 368 -7.72 10.62 -21.70
C LYS A 368 -7.18 9.84 -20.52
N ALA A 369 -5.95 10.11 -20.08
CA ALA A 369 -5.35 9.45 -18.92
C ALA A 369 -6.23 9.62 -17.67
N ILE A 370 -6.62 10.86 -17.35
CA ILE A 370 -7.50 11.16 -16.20
C ILE A 370 -8.82 10.39 -16.33
N ARG A 371 -9.47 10.46 -17.49
CA ARG A 371 -10.76 9.79 -17.72
C ARG A 371 -10.69 8.29 -17.44
N TYR A 372 -9.69 7.60 -17.97
CA TYR A 372 -9.54 6.15 -17.75
C TYR A 372 -9.22 5.80 -16.30
N ILE A 373 -8.33 6.57 -15.66
CA ILE A 373 -7.95 6.38 -14.25
C ILE A 373 -9.15 6.62 -13.31
N GLU A 374 -9.97 7.62 -13.58
CA GLU A 374 -11.19 7.89 -12.80
C GLU A 374 -12.27 6.83 -13.05
N THR A 375 -12.39 6.33 -14.28
CA THR A 375 -13.31 5.23 -14.62
C THR A 375 -12.95 3.98 -13.81
N ALA A 376 -11.66 3.64 -13.72
CA ALA A 376 -11.17 2.51 -12.91
C ALA A 376 -11.54 2.64 -11.42
N LYS A 377 -11.57 3.86 -10.89
CA LYS A 377 -11.90 4.16 -9.48
C LYS A 377 -13.40 4.14 -9.18
N ASN A 378 -14.19 4.74 -10.07
CA ASN A 378 -15.57 5.10 -9.73
C ASN A 378 -16.58 4.03 -10.15
N ASN A 379 -16.27 3.24 -11.17
CA ASN A 379 -17.23 2.31 -11.79
C ASN A 379 -17.12 0.86 -11.28
N TYR A 380 -16.12 0.56 -10.43
CA TYR A 380 -15.81 -0.79 -9.98
C TYR A 380 -15.71 -0.84 -8.45
N LYS A 381 -16.24 -1.90 -7.83
CA LYS A 381 -16.22 -2.12 -6.38
C LYS A 381 -16.12 -3.61 -6.05
N GLU A 382 -15.67 -3.92 -4.84
CA GLU A 382 -15.64 -5.26 -4.23
C GLU A 382 -14.76 -6.29 -4.94
N TYR A 383 -13.82 -5.85 -5.77
CA TYR A 383 -12.87 -6.72 -6.48
C TYR A 383 -11.60 -7.00 -5.66
N SER A 384 -10.86 -8.04 -6.05
CA SER A 384 -9.57 -8.35 -5.42
C SER A 384 -8.60 -7.18 -5.56
N MET A 385 -7.90 -6.82 -4.47
CA MET A 385 -6.87 -5.77 -4.48
C MET A 385 -7.39 -4.35 -4.80
N GLU A 386 -8.68 -4.07 -4.60
CA GLU A 386 -9.30 -2.75 -4.81
C GLU A 386 -8.56 -1.62 -4.08
N SER A 387 -8.35 -1.73 -2.76
CA SER A 387 -7.66 -0.68 -2.00
C SER A 387 -6.29 -0.37 -2.60
N ARG A 388 -5.53 -1.41 -2.99
CA ARG A 388 -4.21 -1.24 -3.62
C ARG A 388 -4.31 -0.48 -4.94
N LEU A 389 -5.29 -0.78 -5.78
CA LEU A 389 -5.50 -0.03 -7.01
C LEU A 389 -5.87 1.43 -6.72
N HIS A 390 -6.73 1.69 -5.74
CA HIS A 390 -7.12 3.05 -5.35
C HIS A 390 -5.92 3.89 -4.89
N PHE A 391 -4.97 3.31 -4.15
CA PHE A 391 -3.72 4.00 -3.82
C PHE A 391 -2.90 4.37 -5.06
N ARG A 392 -2.75 3.42 -6.00
CA ARG A 392 -2.04 3.65 -7.26
C ARG A 392 -2.73 4.73 -8.12
N ILE A 393 -4.06 4.74 -8.13
CA ILE A 393 -4.89 5.74 -8.80
C ILE A 393 -4.66 7.13 -8.18
N HIS A 394 -4.70 7.25 -6.85
CA HIS A 394 -4.49 8.52 -6.17
C HIS A 394 -3.12 9.12 -6.50
N ALA A 395 -2.06 8.32 -6.39
CA ALA A 395 -0.70 8.75 -6.75
C ALA A 395 -0.60 9.18 -8.22
N ALA A 396 -1.23 8.43 -9.14
CA ALA A 396 -1.23 8.76 -10.55
C ALA A 396 -1.98 10.08 -10.84
N LEU A 397 -3.17 10.29 -10.26
CA LEU A 397 -3.95 11.51 -10.44
C LEU A 397 -3.22 12.74 -9.87
N ASP A 398 -2.59 12.62 -8.71
CA ASP A 398 -1.83 13.72 -8.13
C ASP A 398 -0.66 14.13 -9.01
N SER A 399 0.06 13.17 -9.57
CA SER A 399 1.14 13.45 -10.53
C SER A 399 0.67 14.11 -11.83
N LEU A 400 -0.62 14.03 -12.17
CA LEU A 400 -1.22 14.67 -13.35
C LEU A 400 -1.72 16.11 -13.05
N LYS A 401 -1.93 16.45 -11.77
CA LYS A 401 -2.32 17.79 -11.31
C LYS A 401 -1.14 18.76 -11.29
N VAL A 402 0.08 18.26 -11.10
CA VAL A 402 1.29 19.09 -11.13
C VAL A 402 1.57 19.50 -12.58
N THR A 403 1.34 20.77 -12.91
CA THR A 403 1.85 21.37 -14.14
C THR A 403 3.38 21.40 -14.08
N PRO A 404 4.11 21.10 -15.16
CA PRO A 404 5.53 21.40 -15.20
C PRO A 404 5.71 22.88 -14.87
N ALA A 405 6.56 23.19 -13.89
CA ALA A 405 6.98 24.56 -13.68
C ALA A 405 7.52 25.06 -15.03
N SER A 406 6.98 26.18 -15.52
CA SER A 406 7.60 26.92 -16.61
C SER A 406 9.03 27.22 -16.17
N THR A 407 9.99 26.55 -16.78
CA THR A 407 11.41 26.86 -16.61
C THR A 407 11.59 28.36 -16.91
N PRO A 408 12.28 29.12 -16.05
CA PRO A 408 12.44 30.56 -16.21
C PRO A 408 13.17 30.94 -17.51
#